data_AF-F8WJL8-F1
#
_entry.id   AF-F8WJL8-F1
#
_cell.length_a   1.000
_cell.length_b   1.000
_cell.length_c   1.000
_cell.angle_alpha   90.00
_cell.angle_beta   90.00
_cell.angle_gamma   90.00
#
_symmetry.space_group_name_H-M   'P 1'
#
loop_
_entity.id
_entity.type
_entity.pdbx_description
1 polymer ?
#
loop_
_entity_poly.entity_id
_entity_poly.type
_entity_poly.pdbx_seq_one_letter_code
_entity_poly.pdbx_strand_id
1 'polypeptide(L)'
;MDFKIEYTWDGFPVRHEPVCVRLSPCEQGVKMEVSAPLFNDPPSPLGEPGKPFSELWNYEVVEAFFLNDTTKQYLEVELCPHGQHLVLLLAGRRNVWKKELPLSFKASRGGTNWEGEA
;
A
#
# COMPACT_ATOMS: atom_id res chain seq x y z
N MET A 1 -5.47 11.64 -9.10
CA MET A 1 -6.65 11.04 -8.47
C MET A 1 -6.37 10.98 -7.00
N ASP A 2 -7.31 11.42 -6.17
CA ASP A 2 -7.11 11.58 -4.73
C ASP A 2 -8.20 10.77 -4.02
N PHE A 3 -7.77 9.87 -3.15
CA PHE A 3 -8.62 8.95 -2.39
C PHE A 3 -8.43 9.18 -0.91
N LYS A 4 -9.50 8.99 -0.13
CA LYS A 4 -9.48 9.03 1.32
C LYS A 4 -10.16 7.80 1.90
N ILE A 5 -9.54 7.19 2.91
CA ILE A 5 -10.14 6.12 3.70
C ILE A 5 -10.73 6.76 4.96
N GLU A 6 -12.01 7.11 4.86
CA GLU A 6 -12.76 7.80 5.92
C GLU A 6 -13.69 6.85 6.68
N TYR A 7 -13.87 5.63 6.18
CA TYR A 7 -14.82 4.65 6.70
C TYR A 7 -14.16 3.28 6.87
N THR A 8 -14.60 2.55 7.89
CA THR A 8 -14.28 1.14 8.10
C THR A 8 -14.99 0.25 7.09
N TRP A 9 -14.60 -1.02 7.00
CA TRP A 9 -15.15 -2.00 6.06
C TRP A 9 -16.67 -2.21 6.21
N ASP A 10 -17.22 -1.96 7.40
CA ASP A 10 -18.64 -2.03 7.74
C ASP A 10 -19.36 -0.67 7.68
N GLY A 11 -18.70 0.36 7.17
CA GLY A 11 -19.31 1.64 6.80
C GLY A 11 -19.39 2.68 7.92
N PHE A 12 -18.72 2.48 9.05
CA PHE A 12 -18.63 3.51 10.10
C PHE A 12 -17.47 4.46 9.86
N PRO A 13 -17.58 5.75 10.22
CA PRO A 13 -16.45 6.67 10.17
C PRO A 13 -15.28 6.19 11.02
N VAL A 14 -14.06 6.38 10.51
CA VAL A 14 -12.84 6.13 11.30
C VAL A 14 -12.73 7.10 12.48
N ARG A 15 -12.04 6.68 13.55
CA ARG A 15 -11.82 7.49 14.77
C ARG A 15 -10.42 8.11 14.86
N HIS A 16 -9.76 8.22 13.72
CA HIS A 16 -8.44 8.80 13.53
C HIS A 16 -8.45 9.67 12.28
N GLU A 17 -7.35 10.36 11.99
CA GLU A 17 -7.21 11.11 10.74
C GLU A 17 -7.35 10.17 9.53
N PRO A 18 -8.11 10.54 8.48
CA PRO A 18 -8.26 9.71 7.28
C PRO A 18 -6.92 9.43 6.59
N VAL A 19 -6.75 8.20 6.12
CA VAL A 19 -5.63 7.85 5.23
C VAL A 19 -5.88 8.48 3.86
N CYS A 20 -4.90 9.19 3.32
CA CYS A 20 -4.96 9.81 1.99
C CYS A 20 -4.03 9.07 1.02
N VAL A 21 -4.54 8.76 -0.17
CA VAL A 21 -3.77 8.17 -1.27
C VAL A 21 -3.93 9.04 -2.50
N ARG A 22 -2.81 9.51 -3.06
CA ARG A 22 -2.78 10.29 -4.30
C ARG A 22 -2.06 9.52 -5.39
N LEU A 23 -2.73 9.39 -6.53
CA LEU A 23 -2.18 8.83 -7.76
C LEU A 23 -1.96 9.93 -8.79
N SER A 24 -0.75 9.98 -9.36
CA SER A 24 -0.39 10.96 -10.37
C SER A 24 0.50 10.35 -11.46
N PRO A 25 0.44 10.84 -12.71
CA PRO A 25 1.36 10.37 -13.74
C PRO A 25 2.80 10.82 -13.42
N CYS A 26 3.77 9.96 -13.73
CA CYS A 26 5.20 10.27 -13.71
C CYS A 26 5.87 9.68 -14.96
N GLU A 27 7.16 9.99 -15.19
CA GLU A 27 7.89 9.50 -16.37
C GLU A 27 7.87 7.97 -16.52
N GLN A 28 7.82 7.24 -15.40
CA GLN A 28 7.94 5.78 -15.35
C GLN A 28 6.58 5.07 -15.18
N GLY A 29 5.46 5.80 -15.18
CA GLY A 29 4.13 5.23 -15.02
C GLY A 29 3.25 6.06 -14.08
N VAL A 30 2.82 5.44 -12.98
CA VAL A 30 1.95 6.07 -11.97
C VAL A 30 2.72 6.15 -10.67
N LYS A 31 2.82 7.36 -10.12
CA LYS A 31 3.31 7.61 -8.77
C LYS A 31 2.16 7.48 -7.78
N MET A 32 2.39 6.76 -6.69
CA MET A 32 1.47 6.60 -5.57
C MET A 32 2.07 7.26 -4.31
N GLU A 33 1.36 8.25 -3.80
CA GLU A 33 1.72 8.97 -2.57
C GLU A 33 0.72 8.62 -1.47
N VAL A 34 1.21 8.27 -0.29
CA VAL A 34 0.41 7.96 0.90
C VAL A 34 0.71 8.97 1.99
N SER A 35 -0.33 9.45 2.67
CA SER A 35 -0.21 10.18 3.93
C SER A 35 -1.23 9.60 4.91
N ALA A 36 -0.75 9.11 6.05
CA ALA A 36 -1.57 8.32 6.97
C ALA A 36 -1.14 8.51 8.43
N PRO A 37 -2.04 8.30 9.40
CA PRO A 37 -1.64 8.06 10.78
C PRO A 37 -0.75 6.80 10.86
N LEU A 38 0.19 6.81 11.80
CA LEU A 38 1.04 5.68 12.17
C LEU A 38 0.45 5.01 13.41
N PHE A 39 -0.07 3.81 13.26
CA PHE A 39 -0.63 3.03 14.38
C PHE A 39 0.45 2.25 15.13
N ASN A 40 1.49 1.81 14.42
CA ASN A 40 2.60 0.99 14.90
C ASN A 40 2.11 -0.29 15.62
N ASP A 41 1.02 -0.86 15.11
CA ASP A 41 0.40 -2.10 15.60
C ASP A 41 -0.10 -2.95 14.41
N PRO A 42 0.47 -4.14 14.16
CA PRO A 42 1.56 -4.76 14.93
C PRO A 42 2.92 -4.08 14.66
N PRO A 43 3.98 -4.43 15.43
CA PRO A 43 5.31 -3.86 15.25
C PRO A 43 5.89 -4.09 13.84
N SER A 44 6.88 -3.27 13.47
CA SER A 44 7.61 -3.36 12.19
C SER A 44 7.91 -4.80 11.73
N PRO A 45 7.73 -5.11 10.42
CA PRO A 45 8.16 -6.38 9.86
C PRO A 45 9.67 -6.57 9.96
N LEU A 46 10.10 -7.83 10.05
CA LEU A 46 11.51 -8.26 10.11
C LEU A 46 12.14 -8.23 8.70
N GLY A 47 12.26 -7.04 8.10
CA GLY A 47 12.84 -6.86 6.77
C GLY A 47 13.52 -5.52 6.60
N GLU A 48 14.37 -5.40 5.59
CA GLU A 48 15.02 -4.11 5.28
C GLU A 48 14.04 -3.14 4.62
N PRO A 49 14.00 -1.86 5.02
CA PRO A 49 13.27 -0.83 4.29
C PRO A 49 13.69 -0.76 2.81
N GLY A 50 12.74 -0.54 1.91
CA GLY A 50 12.94 -0.50 0.46
C GLY A 50 13.01 -1.87 -0.20
N LYS A 51 12.79 -2.97 0.54
CA LYS A 51 12.75 -4.34 -0.01
C LYS A 51 11.33 -4.92 -0.02
N PRO A 52 11.05 -5.86 -0.94
CA PRO A 52 9.85 -6.67 -0.87
C PRO A 52 9.80 -7.48 0.43
N PHE A 53 8.62 -7.65 1.00
CA PHE A 53 8.40 -8.50 2.19
C PHE A 53 7.12 -9.30 2.01
N SER A 54 7.22 -10.63 2.02
CA SER A 54 6.07 -11.53 1.88
C SER A 54 5.13 -11.43 3.09
N GLU A 55 3.82 -11.59 2.84
CA GLU A 55 2.77 -11.55 3.87
C GLU A 55 2.70 -10.21 4.63
N LEU A 56 2.95 -9.10 3.93
CA LEU A 56 3.02 -7.77 4.51
C LEU A 56 1.66 -7.31 5.07
N TRP A 57 0.54 -7.81 4.54
CA TRP A 57 -0.82 -7.66 5.10
C TRP A 57 -0.99 -8.10 6.56
N ASN A 58 -0.04 -8.85 7.13
CA ASN A 58 -0.01 -9.15 8.57
C ASN A 58 0.50 -7.96 9.40
N TYR A 59 0.89 -6.85 8.78
CA TYR A 59 1.44 -5.65 9.39
C TYR A 59 0.61 -4.42 9.04
N GLU A 60 0.96 -3.27 9.60
CA GLU A 60 0.38 -2.00 9.20
C GLU A 60 0.72 -1.70 7.74
N VAL A 61 -0.31 -1.58 6.89
CA VAL A 61 -0.15 -1.32 5.45
C VAL A 61 -1.25 -0.42 4.90
N VAL A 62 -0.96 0.22 3.78
CA VAL A 62 -1.95 0.74 2.85
C VAL A 62 -1.89 -0.09 1.57
N GLU A 63 -3.06 -0.58 1.13
CA GLU A 63 -3.17 -1.44 -0.05
C GLU A 63 -3.90 -0.72 -1.20
N ALA A 64 -3.43 -0.93 -2.43
CA ALA A 64 -4.09 -0.48 -3.65
C ALA A 64 -4.18 -1.62 -4.67
N PHE A 65 -5.36 -1.76 -5.28
CA PHE A 65 -5.66 -2.79 -6.26
C PHE A 65 -5.97 -2.17 -7.62
N PHE A 66 -5.22 -2.55 -8.64
CA PHE A 66 -5.40 -2.10 -10.03
C PHE A 66 -5.99 -3.23 -10.87
N LEU A 67 -7.30 -3.17 -11.11
CA LEU A 67 -8.05 -4.24 -11.75
C LEU A 67 -8.07 -4.11 -13.28
N ASN A 68 -7.80 -5.21 -13.99
CA ASN A 68 -8.08 -5.35 -15.41
C ASN A 68 -9.38 -6.14 -15.61
N ASP A 69 -10.43 -5.46 -16.04
CA ASP A 69 -11.77 -6.04 -16.21
C ASP A 69 -11.86 -7.05 -17.37
N THR A 70 -10.97 -6.93 -18.35
CA THR A 70 -10.94 -7.74 -19.57
C THR A 70 -10.23 -9.07 -19.33
N THR A 71 -9.03 -9.04 -18.75
CA THR A 71 -8.21 -10.26 -18.53
C THR A 71 -8.44 -10.90 -17.16
N LYS A 72 -9.15 -10.21 -16.25
CA LYS A 72 -9.26 -10.56 -14.82
C LYS A 72 -7.93 -10.60 -14.08
N GLN A 73 -6.86 -10.07 -14.69
CA GLN A 73 -5.60 -9.85 -14.01
C GLN A 73 -5.68 -8.58 -13.17
N TYR A 74 -4.91 -8.52 -12.09
CA TYR A 74 -4.80 -7.31 -11.31
C TYR A 74 -3.46 -7.21 -10.60
N LEU A 75 -3.05 -5.97 -10.35
CA LEU A 75 -1.90 -5.65 -9.52
C LEU A 75 -2.40 -5.32 -8.11
N GLU A 76 -1.74 -5.86 -7.10
CA GLU A 76 -1.94 -5.54 -5.69
C GLU A 76 -0.62 -4.95 -5.18
N VAL A 77 -0.72 -3.78 -4.55
CA VAL A 77 0.42 -3.01 -4.03
C VAL A 77 0.16 -2.72 -2.56
N GLU A 78 1.05 -3.17 -1.69
CA GLU A 78 1.00 -2.97 -0.25
C GLU A 78 2.21 -2.14 0.18
N LEU A 79 1.98 -1.05 0.92
CA LEU A 79 3.01 -0.12 1.38
C LEU A 79 3.00 -0.04 2.90
N CYS A 80 4.12 -0.38 3.54
CA CYS A 80 4.29 -0.35 4.99
C CYS A 80 4.98 0.96 5.44
N PRO A 81 4.56 1.57 6.57
CA PRO A 81 5.20 2.77 7.13
C PRO A 81 6.69 2.58 7.46
N HIS A 82 7.15 1.33 7.59
CA HIS A 82 8.53 0.98 7.86
C HIS A 82 9.38 0.83 6.59
N GLY A 83 8.79 1.02 5.40
CA GLY A 83 9.48 1.09 4.11
C GLY A 83 9.52 -0.22 3.33
N GLN A 84 9.04 -1.33 3.89
CA GLN A 84 8.83 -2.57 3.13
C GLN A 84 7.62 -2.41 2.22
N HIS A 85 7.61 -3.16 1.12
CA HIS A 85 6.49 -3.20 0.19
C HIS A 85 6.17 -4.64 -0.21
N LEU A 86 4.99 -4.86 -0.77
CA LEU A 86 4.68 -6.09 -1.48
C LEU A 86 3.92 -5.74 -2.75
N VAL A 87 4.38 -6.26 -3.88
CA VAL A 87 3.69 -6.11 -5.16
C VAL A 87 3.44 -7.47 -5.76
N LEU A 88 2.17 -7.76 -6.00
CA LEU A 88 1.67 -9.02 -6.54
C LEU A 88 0.98 -8.77 -7.88
N LEU A 89 1.22 -9.65 -8.85
CA LEU A 89 0.45 -9.74 -10.08
C LEU A 89 -0.39 -11.02 -10.02
N LEU A 90 -1.70 -10.87 -10.07
CA LEU A 90 -2.67 -11.95 -9.91
C LEU A 90 -3.51 -12.14 -11.17
N ALA A 91 -4.05 -13.36 -11.37
CA ALA A 91 -4.91 -13.73 -12.49
C ALA A 91 -6.17 -14.43 -11.99
N GLY A 92 -7.24 -13.66 -11.74
CA GLY A 92 -8.40 -14.11 -10.99
C GLY A 92 -8.18 -14.03 -9.47
N ARG A 93 -9.26 -14.26 -8.70
CA ARG A 93 -9.28 -14.01 -7.25
C ARG A 93 -8.21 -14.84 -6.51
N ARG A 94 -7.27 -14.15 -5.85
CA ARG A 94 -6.23 -14.74 -4.99
C ARG A 94 -5.33 -15.77 -5.71
N ASN A 95 -5.20 -15.66 -7.03
CA ASN A 95 -4.36 -16.55 -7.82
C ASN A 95 -3.09 -15.80 -8.26
N VAL A 96 -2.04 -15.90 -7.44
CA VAL A 96 -0.78 -15.18 -7.62
C VAL A 96 0.00 -15.77 -8.79
N TRP A 97 0.27 -14.94 -9.80
CA TRP A 97 1.12 -15.32 -10.94
C TRP A 97 2.57 -14.88 -10.73
N LYS A 98 2.78 -13.66 -10.20
CA LYS A 98 4.10 -13.16 -9.81
C LYS A 98 4.01 -12.45 -8.46
N LYS A 99 5.06 -12.53 -7.67
CA LYS A 99 5.16 -11.91 -6.34
C LYS A 99 6.47 -11.15 -6.20
N GLU A 100 6.50 -10.26 -5.20
CA GLU A 100 7.70 -9.49 -4.84
C GLU A 100 8.26 -8.71 -6.04
N LEU A 101 7.35 -8.17 -6.87
CA LEU A 101 7.76 -7.36 -8.02
C LEU A 101 8.49 -6.09 -7.53
N PRO A 102 9.54 -5.64 -8.24
CA PRO A 102 10.30 -4.47 -7.81
C PRO A 102 9.44 -3.20 -7.75
N LEU A 103 9.64 -2.41 -6.69
CA LEU A 103 9.03 -1.08 -6.51
C LEU A 103 10.04 -0.11 -5.91
N SER A 104 10.12 1.11 -6.44
CA SER A 104 10.94 2.17 -5.86
C SER A 104 10.16 2.87 -4.76
N PHE A 105 10.15 2.30 -3.56
CA PHE A 105 9.38 2.82 -2.44
C PHE A 105 10.25 3.47 -1.36
N LYS A 106 9.82 4.63 -0.86
CA LYS A 106 10.36 5.27 0.33
C LYS A 106 9.23 5.60 1.30
N ALA A 107 9.47 5.34 2.58
CA ALA A 107 8.60 5.77 3.66
C ALA A 107 9.34 6.70 4.61
N SER A 108 8.67 7.75 5.06
CA SER A 108 9.12 8.63 6.13
C SER A 108 8.08 8.62 7.25
N ARG A 109 8.54 8.70 8.50
CA ARG A 109 7.66 8.71 9.68
C ARG A 109 7.93 9.99 10.47
N GLY A 110 6.89 10.67 10.92
CA GLY A 110 6.96 11.93 11.65
C GLY A 110 5.86 12.05 12.68
N GLY A 111 6.22 12.15 13.96
CA GLY A 111 5.25 12.24 15.04
C GLY A 111 4.31 11.05 15.07
N THR A 112 3.02 11.30 14.84
CA THR A 112 1.95 10.29 14.81
C THR A 112 1.57 9.85 13.40
N ASN A 113 2.30 10.28 12.37
CA ASN A 113 1.95 10.09 10.96
C ASN A 113 3.12 9.52 10.18
N TRP A 114 2.83 9.03 8.98
CA TRP A 114 3.82 8.61 8.00
C TRP A 114 3.42 9.02 6.59
N GLU A 115 4.43 9.12 5.74
CA GLU A 115 4.29 9.41 4.32
C GLU A 115 5.02 8.33 3.51
N GLY A 116 4.44 7.96 2.38
CA GLY A 116 5.00 6.99 1.45
C GLY A 116 5.02 7.55 0.03
N GLU A 117 6.10 7.30 -0.72
CA GLU A 117 6.20 7.60 -2.15
C GLU A 117 6.70 6.37 -2.90
N ALA A 118 5.89 5.90 -3.85
CA ALA A 118 6.12 4.72 -4.69
C ALA A 118 5.95 5.04 -6.18
#